data_AF-J1T4J8-F1
#
_entry.id   AF-J1T4J8-F1
#
_cell.length_a   1.000
_cell.length_b   1.000
_cell.length_c   1.000
_cell.angle_alpha   90.00
_cell.angle_beta   90.00
_cell.angle_gamma   90.00
#
_symmetry.space_group_name_H-M   'P 1'
#
loop_
_entity.id
_entity.type
_entity.pdbx_description
1 polymer ?
#
loop_
_entity_poly.entity_id
_entity_poly.type
_entity_poly.pdbx_seq_one_letter_code
_entity_poly.pdbx_strand_id
1 'polypeptide(L)'
;MQGRCAGRGDGVTYNFRFSLFAAILAIASAGLASVDCATAAELPAFWKKSMTNDPAANYYVAQAMKPLDNPDAQTLRVVKLASSLATLCSGASLNKKALYAYMTQTRFAEIKGKAYNEAAFLADSTFRYFDYRALAHLCAGSAYLFGPNGHLAPGLLKAGKGKPKMSYDPENPFITLPPLARRS
;
A
#
# COMPACT_ATOMS: atom_id res chain seq x y z
N MET A 1 43.73 -8.45 -22.29
CA MET A 1 43.18 -8.65 -23.65
C MET A 1 41.69 -8.37 -23.61
N GLN A 2 41.21 -7.43 -24.44
CA GLN A 2 39.84 -7.20 -24.95
C GLN A 2 38.70 -6.99 -23.92
N GLY A 3 37.78 -6.04 -24.03
CA GLY A 3 37.47 -5.07 -25.08
C GLY A 3 36.37 -4.08 -24.65
N ARG A 4 36.37 -2.95 -25.35
CA ARG A 4 35.54 -1.72 -25.27
C ARG A 4 34.02 -1.92 -25.21
N CYS A 5 33.33 -0.92 -24.64
CA CYS A 5 32.29 -0.17 -25.35
C CYS A 5 32.49 1.33 -25.12
N ALA A 6 32.22 2.13 -26.14
CA ALA A 6 32.72 3.48 -26.37
C ALA A 6 31.60 4.49 -26.61
N GLY A 7 31.97 5.79 -26.57
CA GLY A 7 31.22 6.94 -27.08
C GLY A 7 30.88 7.94 -25.96
N ARG A 8 31.09 9.26 -26.07
CA ARG A 8 31.31 10.14 -27.23
C ARG A 8 31.51 11.57 -26.68
N GLY A 9 32.49 12.32 -27.21
CA GLY A 9 32.59 13.81 -27.25
C GLY A 9 32.50 14.58 -25.91
N ASP A 10 33.15 15.71 -25.67
CA ASP A 10 33.95 16.61 -26.48
C ASP A 10 34.92 17.34 -25.56
N GLY A 11 36.03 17.79 -26.14
CA GLY A 11 37.11 18.42 -25.40
C GLY A 11 36.72 19.75 -24.75
N VAL A 12 37.31 20.00 -23.59
CA VAL A 12 37.63 21.36 -23.18
C VAL A 12 39.05 21.39 -22.64
N THR A 13 39.95 21.93 -23.47
CA THR A 13 41.27 22.40 -23.06
C THR A 13 41.12 23.59 -22.11
N TYR A 14 41.68 23.48 -20.91
CA TYR A 14 42.08 24.65 -20.13
C TYR A 14 43.56 24.55 -19.80
N ASN A 15 44.35 25.31 -20.56
CA ASN A 15 45.68 25.74 -20.15
C ASN A 15 45.51 26.77 -19.05
N PHE A 16 45.95 26.47 -17.83
CA PHE A 16 46.28 27.51 -16.86
C PHE A 16 47.56 27.12 -16.12
N ARG A 17 48.66 27.73 -16.57
CA ARG A 17 49.91 27.84 -15.81
C ARG A 17 49.73 28.97 -14.81
N PHE A 18 50.01 28.73 -13.53
CA PHE A 18 50.97 29.49 -12.70
C PHE A 18 50.72 29.26 -11.20
N SER A 19 51.85 29.18 -10.49
CA SER A 19 52.05 29.56 -9.08
C SER A 19 51.79 28.51 -7.99
N LEU A 20 52.92 27.96 -7.56
CA LEU A 20 53.27 27.58 -6.19
C LEU A 20 52.58 28.49 -5.15
N PHE A 21 51.79 27.89 -4.25
CA PHE A 21 51.64 28.34 -2.87
C PHE A 21 51.55 27.13 -1.95
N ALA A 22 52.28 27.22 -0.85
CA ALA A 22 52.48 26.17 0.11
C ALA A 22 51.31 26.01 1.09
N ALA A 23 51.31 24.83 1.72
CA ALA A 23 50.94 24.57 3.12
C ALA A 23 49.48 24.16 3.48
N ILE A 24 49.40 22.90 3.92
CA ILE A 24 48.72 22.35 5.11
C ILE A 24 47.17 22.30 5.10
N LEU A 25 46.63 21.08 5.01
CA LEU A 25 45.75 20.54 6.05
C LEU A 25 45.65 19.01 5.95
N ALA A 26 46.24 18.31 6.91
CA ALA A 26 45.97 16.89 7.15
C ALA A 26 44.64 16.78 7.91
N ILE A 27 43.58 16.34 7.23
CA ILE A 27 42.36 15.87 7.89
C ILE A 27 42.31 14.36 7.73
N ALA A 28 42.56 13.68 8.85
CA ALA A 28 42.28 12.26 9.02
C ALA A 28 40.77 12.04 8.85
N SER A 29 40.36 11.44 7.73
CA SER A 29 39.02 10.87 7.56
C SER A 29 39.04 9.42 8.04
N ALA A 30 39.11 9.25 9.36
CA ALA A 30 38.79 7.98 9.98
C ALA A 30 37.27 7.77 9.91
N GLY A 31 36.86 6.71 9.20
CA GLY A 31 35.60 6.01 9.45
C GLY A 31 34.32 6.71 9.01
N LEU A 32 34.10 6.85 7.69
CA LEU A 32 32.74 6.69 7.17
C LEU A 32 32.51 5.18 6.99
N ALA A 33 32.33 4.47 8.11
CA ALA A 33 31.71 3.16 8.08
C ALA A 33 30.25 3.40 7.69
N SER A 34 29.98 3.14 6.41
CA SER A 34 28.70 2.66 5.86
C SER A 34 27.49 2.92 6.75
N VAL A 35 26.76 3.99 6.42
CA VAL A 35 25.31 3.99 6.67
C VAL A 35 24.79 2.77 5.93
N ASP A 36 24.52 1.70 6.67
CA ASP A 36 23.81 0.54 6.15
C ASP A 36 22.54 1.07 5.49
N CYS A 37 22.48 0.96 4.16
CA CYS A 37 21.21 0.99 3.47
C CYS A 37 20.39 -0.14 4.09
N ALA A 38 19.51 0.21 5.03
CA ALA A 38 18.49 -0.69 5.54
C ALA A 38 17.76 -1.27 4.32
N THR A 39 18.13 -2.50 3.97
CA THR A 39 17.43 -3.26 2.93
C THR A 39 16.00 -3.36 3.44
N ALA A 40 15.06 -2.75 2.71
CA ALA A 40 13.63 -2.87 2.98
C ALA A 40 13.34 -4.33 3.35
N ALA A 41 12.92 -4.57 4.60
CA ALA A 41 12.81 -5.92 5.12
C ALA A 41 11.90 -6.73 4.19
N GLU A 42 12.47 -7.77 3.57
CA GLU A 42 11.72 -8.64 2.69
C GLU A 42 10.62 -9.32 3.53
N LEU A 43 9.41 -9.41 2.96
CA LEU A 43 8.27 -10.02 3.66
C LEU A 43 8.65 -11.38 4.27
N PRO A 44 8.33 -11.64 5.55
CA PRO A 44 8.63 -12.92 6.18
C PRO A 44 8.12 -14.11 5.34
N ALA A 45 8.95 -15.14 5.18
CA ALA A 45 8.65 -16.27 4.28
C ALA A 45 7.31 -16.97 4.60
N PHE A 46 6.95 -17.07 5.88
CA PHE A 46 5.68 -17.68 6.30
C PHE A 46 4.44 -16.86 5.89
N TRP A 47 4.57 -15.54 5.71
CA TRP A 47 3.50 -14.70 5.15
C TRP A 47 3.34 -14.95 3.66
N LYS A 48 4.46 -15.02 2.91
CA LYS A 48 4.42 -15.30 1.47
C LYS A 48 3.65 -16.58 1.15
N LYS A 49 3.86 -17.64 1.94
CA LYS A 49 3.09 -18.89 1.82
C LYS A 49 1.59 -18.66 2.04
N SER A 50 1.22 -18.04 3.14
CA SER A 50 -0.19 -17.81 3.48
C SER A 50 -0.88 -16.72 2.63
N MET A 51 -0.12 -15.89 1.91
CA MET A 51 -0.61 -14.97 0.88
C MET A 51 -0.85 -15.63 -0.47
N THR A 52 -0.15 -16.73 -0.78
CA THR A 52 -0.21 -17.42 -2.09
C THR A 52 -1.08 -18.67 -2.06
N ASN A 53 -1.42 -19.18 -0.88
CA ASN A 53 -2.41 -20.23 -0.69
C ASN A 53 -3.83 -19.75 -1.07
N ASP A 54 -4.77 -20.69 -1.12
CA ASP A 54 -6.20 -20.43 -1.38
C ASP A 54 -6.72 -19.20 -0.59
N PRO A 55 -7.18 -18.14 -1.28
CA PRO A 55 -7.72 -16.95 -0.64
C PRO A 55 -8.91 -17.24 0.28
N ALA A 56 -9.68 -18.31 0.03
CA ALA A 56 -10.80 -18.70 0.88
C ALA A 56 -10.33 -19.19 2.26
N ALA A 57 -9.11 -19.76 2.35
CA ALA A 57 -8.50 -20.22 3.59
C ALA A 57 -7.67 -19.13 4.30
N ASN A 58 -7.54 -17.94 3.71
CA ASN A 58 -6.75 -16.85 4.29
C ASN A 58 -7.55 -16.13 5.39
N TYR A 59 -7.00 -16.12 6.61
CA TYR A 59 -7.64 -15.51 7.79
C TYR A 59 -8.08 -14.05 7.56
N TYR A 60 -7.23 -13.22 6.96
CA TYR A 60 -7.53 -11.79 6.77
C TYR A 60 -8.61 -11.57 5.71
N VAL A 61 -8.59 -12.38 4.65
CA VAL A 61 -9.63 -12.36 3.61
C VAL A 61 -10.97 -12.82 4.21
N ALA A 62 -10.97 -13.92 4.96
CA ALA A 62 -12.15 -14.41 5.68
C ALA A 62 -12.70 -13.37 6.67
N GLN A 63 -11.83 -12.72 7.44
CA GLN A 63 -12.22 -11.68 8.38
C GLN A 63 -12.85 -10.47 7.67
N ALA A 64 -12.31 -10.05 6.53
CA ALA A 64 -12.88 -8.95 5.73
C ALA A 64 -14.26 -9.29 5.12
N MET A 65 -14.54 -10.57 4.91
CA MET A 65 -15.83 -11.05 4.38
C MET A 65 -16.92 -11.21 5.45
N LYS A 66 -16.58 -11.30 6.74
CA LYS A 66 -17.59 -11.45 7.80
C LYS A 66 -18.60 -10.29 7.73
N PRO A 67 -19.91 -10.53 7.61
CA PRO A 67 -20.88 -9.44 7.53
C PRO A 67 -20.90 -8.62 8.83
N LEU A 68 -21.20 -7.33 8.74
CA LEU A 68 -21.65 -6.53 9.89
C LEU A 68 -23.17 -6.61 9.99
N ASP A 69 -23.69 -6.59 11.22
CA ASP A 69 -25.12 -6.61 11.49
C ASP A 69 -25.84 -5.36 10.98
N ASN A 70 -25.13 -4.23 10.92
CA ASN A 70 -25.63 -2.98 10.37
C ASN A 70 -25.29 -2.89 8.86
N PRO A 71 -26.30 -2.87 7.95
CA PRO A 71 -26.07 -2.87 6.51
C PRO A 71 -25.42 -1.57 5.98
N ASP A 72 -25.66 -0.43 6.62
CA ASP A 72 -25.02 0.84 6.28
C ASP A 72 -23.53 0.80 6.66
N ALA A 73 -23.22 0.22 7.83
CA ALA A 73 -21.85 0.01 8.27
C ALA A 73 -21.11 -0.97 7.36
N GLN A 74 -21.79 -2.06 6.95
CA GLN A 74 -21.25 -3.01 5.97
C GLN A 74 -20.91 -2.30 4.66
N THR A 75 -21.81 -1.47 4.17
CA THR A 75 -21.62 -0.67 2.96
C THR A 75 -20.41 0.24 3.08
N LEU A 76 -20.32 1.01 4.16
CA LEU A 76 -19.20 1.92 4.41
C LEU A 76 -17.86 1.18 4.56
N ARG A 77 -17.85 0.02 5.24
CA ARG A 77 -16.67 -0.83 5.40
C ARG A 77 -16.16 -1.33 4.05
N VAL A 78 -17.05 -1.80 3.17
CA VAL A 78 -16.69 -2.29 1.85
C VAL A 78 -16.07 -1.16 1.01
N VAL A 79 -16.69 0.01 0.98
CA VAL A 79 -16.17 1.18 0.24
C VAL A 79 -14.81 1.61 0.79
N LYS A 80 -14.66 1.68 2.12
CA LYS A 80 -13.39 2.03 2.78
C LYS A 80 -12.29 1.01 2.48
N LEU A 81 -12.60 -0.29 2.56
CA LEU A 81 -11.64 -1.35 2.27
C LEU A 81 -11.18 -1.27 0.82
N ALA A 82 -12.10 -1.23 -0.14
CA ALA A 82 -11.75 -1.14 -1.57
C ALA A 82 -10.91 0.10 -1.87
N SER A 83 -11.27 1.26 -1.30
CA SER A 83 -10.51 2.52 -1.48
C SER A 83 -9.11 2.45 -0.86
N SER A 84 -9.00 1.82 0.31
CA SER A 84 -7.72 1.64 1.00
C SER A 84 -6.81 0.71 0.20
N LEU A 85 -7.33 -0.42 -0.32
CA LEU A 85 -6.55 -1.34 -1.14
C LEU A 85 -6.12 -0.71 -2.48
N ALA A 86 -6.97 0.07 -3.14
CA ALA A 86 -6.59 0.80 -4.34
C ALA A 86 -5.45 1.82 -4.07
N THR A 87 -5.46 2.41 -2.88
CA THR A 87 -4.43 3.38 -2.47
C THR A 87 -3.14 2.68 -2.06
N LEU A 88 -3.21 1.58 -1.32
CA LEU A 88 -2.08 0.98 -0.62
C LEU A 88 -1.49 -0.25 -1.33
N CYS A 89 -2.22 -0.91 -2.23
CA CYS A 89 -1.72 -2.08 -2.97
C CYS A 89 -1.11 -1.68 -4.33
N SER A 90 0.02 -2.27 -4.67
CA SER A 90 0.77 -1.97 -5.90
C SER A 90 -0.05 -2.34 -7.14
N GLY A 91 -0.32 -1.36 -8.01
CA GLY A 91 -1.06 -1.54 -9.26
C GLY A 91 -2.58 -1.75 -9.11
N ALA A 92 -3.12 -1.77 -7.89
CA ALA A 92 -4.56 -1.85 -7.68
C ALA A 92 -5.22 -0.49 -7.99
N SER A 93 -6.45 -0.53 -8.49
CA SER A 93 -7.23 0.69 -8.72
C SER A 93 -8.73 0.42 -8.60
N LEU A 94 -9.49 1.43 -8.16
CA LEU A 94 -10.94 1.36 -8.13
C LEU A 94 -11.51 1.36 -9.55
N ASN A 95 -12.49 0.51 -9.78
CA ASN A 95 -13.34 0.61 -10.96
C ASN A 95 -14.48 1.60 -10.66
N LYS A 96 -14.33 2.86 -11.11
CA LYS A 96 -15.29 3.94 -10.82
C LYS A 96 -16.73 3.58 -11.20
N LYS A 97 -16.93 2.87 -12.31
CA LYS A 97 -18.26 2.44 -12.76
C LYS A 97 -18.88 1.42 -11.79
N ALA A 98 -18.10 0.41 -11.39
CA ALA A 98 -18.55 -0.59 -10.42
C ALA A 98 -18.75 0.02 -9.02
N LEU A 99 -17.91 0.98 -8.62
CA LEU A 99 -18.07 1.71 -7.36
C LEU A 99 -19.37 2.50 -7.34
N TYR A 100 -19.66 3.26 -8.40
CA TYR A 100 -20.93 3.98 -8.49
C TYR A 100 -22.11 3.02 -8.46
N ALA A 101 -22.08 1.94 -9.26
CA ALA A 101 -23.13 0.94 -9.26
C ALA A 101 -23.36 0.29 -7.89
N TYR A 102 -22.28 -0.07 -7.19
CA TYR A 102 -22.32 -0.60 -5.83
C TYR A 102 -22.95 0.40 -4.87
N MET A 103 -22.48 1.64 -4.86
CA MET A 103 -23.01 2.71 -3.99
C MET A 103 -24.50 3.02 -4.27
N THR A 104 -24.94 2.94 -5.53
CA THR A 104 -26.35 3.07 -5.90
C THR A 104 -27.15 1.89 -5.38
N GLN A 105 -26.69 0.66 -5.60
CA GLN A 105 -27.37 -0.57 -5.17
C GLN A 105 -27.54 -0.62 -3.65
N THR A 106 -26.51 -0.21 -2.90
CA THR A 106 -26.54 -0.19 -1.43
C THR A 106 -27.16 1.07 -0.85
N ARG A 107 -27.78 1.93 -1.68
CA ARG A 107 -28.42 3.19 -1.27
C ARG A 107 -27.48 4.09 -0.43
N PHE A 108 -26.18 4.08 -0.75
CA PHE A 108 -25.15 4.81 0.00
C PHE A 108 -25.49 6.29 0.20
N ALA A 109 -26.08 6.91 -0.83
CA ALA A 109 -26.44 8.33 -0.79
C ALA A 109 -27.53 8.66 0.24
N GLU A 110 -28.28 7.67 0.72
CA GLU A 110 -29.36 7.83 1.70
C GLU A 110 -28.85 7.72 3.15
N ILE A 111 -27.64 7.18 3.35
CA ILE A 111 -26.99 7.09 4.65
C ILE A 111 -26.54 8.50 5.07
N LYS A 112 -27.26 9.13 6.00
CA LYS A 112 -27.06 10.54 6.39
C LYS A 112 -27.15 10.77 7.90
N GLY A 113 -26.66 11.92 8.35
CA GLY A 113 -26.77 12.42 9.71
C GLY A 113 -26.31 11.39 10.77
N LYS A 114 -27.15 11.20 11.80
CA LYS A 114 -26.85 10.28 12.91
C LYS A 114 -26.59 8.84 12.45
N ALA A 115 -27.42 8.31 11.55
CA ALA A 115 -27.26 6.95 11.04
C ALA A 115 -25.92 6.76 10.32
N TYR A 116 -25.49 7.76 9.54
CA TYR A 116 -24.17 7.75 8.93
C TYR A 116 -23.05 7.72 9.97
N ASN A 117 -23.12 8.57 11.00
CA ASN A 117 -22.06 8.66 11.99
C ASN A 117 -21.91 7.36 12.80
N GLU A 118 -23.03 6.72 13.14
CA GLU A 118 -23.04 5.41 13.80
C GLU A 118 -22.48 4.31 12.89
N ALA A 119 -22.94 4.25 11.64
CA ALA A 119 -22.46 3.29 10.66
C ALA A 119 -20.97 3.48 10.33
N ALA A 120 -20.51 4.72 10.24
CA ALA A 120 -19.11 5.07 10.01
C ALA A 120 -18.22 4.64 11.19
N PHE A 121 -18.66 4.87 12.43
CA PHE A 121 -17.96 4.38 13.61
C PHE A 121 -17.83 2.86 13.62
N LEU A 122 -18.93 2.14 13.37
CA LEU A 122 -18.93 0.69 13.28
C LEU A 122 -18.01 0.18 12.17
N ALA A 123 -18.09 0.77 10.97
CA ALA A 123 -17.20 0.43 9.86
C ALA A 123 -15.71 0.67 10.20
N ASP A 124 -15.39 1.84 10.78
CA ASP A 124 -14.02 2.19 11.15
C ASP A 124 -13.46 1.28 12.25
N SER A 125 -14.29 0.86 13.19
CA SER A 125 -13.89 -0.04 14.28
C SER A 125 -13.33 -1.38 13.76
N THR A 126 -13.75 -1.83 12.57
CA THR A 126 -13.24 -3.07 11.96
C THR A 126 -11.79 -2.97 11.51
N PHE A 127 -11.27 -1.75 11.37
CA PHE A 127 -9.88 -1.48 11.00
C PHE A 127 -9.04 -1.00 12.20
N ARG A 128 -9.58 -1.12 13.42
CA ARG A 128 -8.81 -0.87 14.64
C ARG A 128 -7.68 -1.90 14.69
N TYR A 129 -6.43 -1.42 14.81
CA TYR A 129 -5.22 -2.24 14.73
C TYR A 129 -4.89 -2.82 13.34
N PHE A 130 -5.35 -2.14 12.28
CA PHE A 130 -4.91 -2.49 10.92
C PHE A 130 -3.38 -2.39 10.81
N ASP A 131 -2.75 -3.48 10.38
CA ASP A 131 -1.30 -3.61 10.30
C ASP A 131 -0.84 -4.00 8.88
N TYR A 132 0.48 -3.97 8.69
CA TYR A 132 1.11 -4.30 7.41
C TYR A 132 0.81 -5.73 7.00
N ARG A 133 0.72 -6.65 7.96
CA ARG A 133 0.40 -8.04 7.68
C ARG A 133 -1.00 -8.16 7.09
N ALA A 134 -2.01 -7.58 7.72
CA ALA A 134 -3.37 -7.53 7.21
C ALA A 134 -3.40 -6.91 5.81
N LEU A 135 -2.70 -5.79 5.61
CA LEU A 135 -2.60 -5.16 4.28
C LEU A 135 -2.00 -6.12 3.25
N ALA A 136 -0.88 -6.78 3.55
CA ALA A 136 -0.22 -7.69 2.62
C ALA A 136 -1.14 -8.84 2.20
N HIS A 137 -1.81 -9.47 3.15
CA HIS A 137 -2.76 -10.54 2.87
C HIS A 137 -4.00 -10.06 2.10
N LEU A 138 -4.52 -8.88 2.40
CA LEU A 138 -5.66 -8.30 1.68
C LEU A 138 -5.28 -7.83 0.28
N CYS A 139 -4.05 -7.34 0.06
CA CYS A 139 -3.55 -7.06 -1.28
C CYS A 139 -3.49 -8.34 -2.12
N ALA A 140 -2.98 -9.44 -1.55
CA ALA A 140 -2.92 -10.74 -2.22
C ALA A 140 -4.33 -11.30 -2.51
N GLY A 141 -5.25 -11.20 -1.56
CA GLY A 141 -6.64 -11.62 -1.70
C GLY A 141 -7.58 -10.63 -2.42
N SER A 142 -7.07 -9.50 -2.91
CA SER A 142 -7.90 -8.41 -3.43
C SER A 142 -8.76 -8.82 -4.64
N ALA A 143 -8.24 -9.69 -5.51
CA ALA A 143 -8.99 -10.24 -6.62
C ALA A 143 -10.15 -11.15 -6.16
N TYR A 144 -9.94 -11.91 -5.08
CA TYR A 144 -10.97 -12.76 -4.49
C TYR A 144 -12.08 -11.93 -3.82
N LEU A 145 -11.73 -10.81 -3.20
CA LEU A 145 -12.72 -9.93 -2.57
C LEU A 145 -13.50 -9.09 -3.61
N PHE A 146 -12.81 -8.54 -4.62
CA PHE A 146 -13.33 -7.43 -5.43
C PHE A 146 -13.08 -7.54 -6.93
N GLY A 147 -12.40 -8.59 -7.39
CA GLY A 147 -12.20 -8.84 -8.82
C GLY A 147 -13.52 -9.08 -9.55
N PRO A 148 -13.51 -9.36 -10.87
CA PRO A 148 -14.74 -9.57 -11.65
C PRO A 148 -15.71 -10.59 -11.03
N ASN A 149 -15.18 -11.64 -10.40
CA ASN A 149 -15.93 -12.67 -9.67
C ASN A 149 -15.75 -12.56 -8.14
N GLY A 150 -15.47 -11.35 -7.63
CA GLY A 150 -15.15 -11.12 -6.23
C GLY A 150 -16.34 -11.39 -5.30
N HIS A 151 -16.06 -11.95 -4.13
CA HIS A 151 -17.10 -12.41 -3.20
C HIS A 151 -17.69 -11.30 -2.31
N LEU A 152 -17.00 -10.17 -2.15
CA LEU A 152 -17.43 -9.09 -1.28
C LEU A 152 -18.14 -7.97 -2.04
N ALA A 153 -17.57 -7.53 -3.16
CA ALA A 153 -18.23 -6.63 -4.11
C ALA A 153 -17.65 -6.83 -5.51
N PRO A 154 -18.31 -7.62 -6.37
CA PRO A 154 -17.79 -7.99 -7.69
C PRO A 154 -17.41 -6.77 -8.55
N GLY A 155 -16.21 -6.82 -9.12
CA GLY A 155 -15.68 -5.85 -10.07
C GLY A 155 -15.33 -4.48 -9.48
N LEU A 156 -15.45 -4.30 -8.17
CA LEU A 156 -15.24 -3.02 -7.49
C LEU A 156 -13.78 -2.55 -7.58
N LEU A 157 -12.83 -3.49 -7.63
CA LEU A 157 -11.40 -3.20 -7.69
C LEU A 157 -10.74 -4.00 -8.82
N LYS A 158 -9.93 -3.30 -9.62
CA LYS A 158 -8.99 -3.93 -10.55
C LYS A 158 -7.79 -4.39 -9.74
N ALA A 159 -7.58 -5.71 -9.71
CA ALA A 159 -6.52 -6.32 -8.93
C ALA A 159 -5.14 -5.82 -9.40
N GLY A 160 -4.27 -5.59 -8.42
CA GLY A 160 -2.88 -5.20 -8.65
C GLY A 160 -1.92 -6.39 -8.61
N LYS A 161 -0.68 -6.12 -8.22
CA LYS A 161 0.41 -7.10 -8.09
C LYS A 161 0.34 -7.98 -6.82
N GLY A 162 -0.78 -7.95 -6.09
CA GLY A 162 -0.97 -8.76 -4.88
C GLY A 162 -0.11 -8.37 -3.67
N LYS A 163 0.52 -7.18 -3.67
CA LYS A 163 1.42 -6.73 -2.59
C LYS A 163 1.26 -5.25 -2.25
N PRO A 164 1.64 -4.81 -1.02
CA PRO A 164 1.63 -3.40 -0.65
C PRO A 164 2.59 -2.55 -1.49
N LYS A 165 2.33 -1.24 -1.58
CA LYS A 165 3.22 -0.24 -2.20
C LYS A 165 4.41 0.11 -1.30
N MET A 166 4.16 0.19 0.01
CA MET A 166 5.16 0.53 1.01
C MET A 166 5.93 -0.73 1.46
N SER A 167 7.17 -0.53 1.90
CA SER A 167 8.00 -1.60 2.48
C SER A 167 7.52 -1.97 3.89
N TYR A 168 7.82 -3.19 4.31
CA TYR A 168 7.53 -3.64 5.67
C TYR A 168 8.50 -2.98 6.65
N ASP A 169 7.94 -2.35 7.68
CA ASP A 169 8.67 -1.83 8.84
C ASP A 169 8.31 -2.69 10.06
N PRO A 170 9.24 -3.51 10.58
CA PRO A 170 8.97 -4.35 11.75
C PRO A 170 8.85 -3.57 13.05
N GLU A 171 9.39 -2.35 13.14
CA GLU A 171 9.33 -1.51 14.35
C GLU A 171 7.99 -0.76 14.43
N ASN A 172 7.40 -0.44 13.28
CA ASN A 172 6.09 0.18 13.18
C ASN A 172 5.18 -0.57 12.17
N PRO A 173 4.58 -1.70 12.60
CA PRO A 173 3.76 -2.51 11.70
C PRO A 173 2.37 -1.90 11.44
N PHE A 174 1.94 -0.88 12.21
CA PHE A 174 0.58 -0.36 12.11
C PHE A 174 0.39 0.58 10.92
N ILE A 175 -0.76 0.46 10.26
CA ILE A 175 -1.13 1.28 9.11
C ILE A 175 -2.37 2.08 9.45
N THR A 176 -2.20 3.39 9.55
CA THR A 176 -3.30 4.32 9.80
C THR A 176 -4.12 4.51 8.53
N LEU A 177 -5.38 4.07 8.57
CA LEU A 177 -6.35 4.36 7.53
C LEU A 177 -7.11 5.66 7.87
N PRO A 178 -7.31 6.58 6.90
CA PRO A 178 -8.12 7.77 7.12
C PRO A 178 -9.51 7.41 7.66
N PRO A 179 -10.01 8.10 8.68
CA PRO A 179 -11.35 7.85 9.21
C PRO A 179 -12.43 8.20 8.18
N LEU A 180 -13.58 7.55 8.27
CA LEU A 180 -14.74 7.95 7.49
C LEU A 180 -15.21 9.32 7.96
N ALA A 181 -15.29 10.29 7.04
CA ALA A 181 -15.67 11.67 7.38
C ALA A 181 -17.08 11.71 7.99
N ARG A 182 -17.20 12.27 9.19
CA ARG A 182 -18.51 12.48 9.85
C ARG A 182 -19.37 13.41 9.00
N ARG A 183 -20.68 13.17 9.00
CA ARG A 183 -21.67 14.02 8.34
C ARG A 183 -22.56 14.64 9.40
N SER A 184 -22.62 15.97 9.40
CA SER A 184 -23.57 16.76 10.20
C SER A 184 -24.98 16.57 9.68
#